data_AF-A0A3D5MTZ5-F1
#
_entry.id   AF-A0A3D5MTZ5-F1
#
_cell.length_a   1.000
_cell.length_b   1.000
_cell.length_c   1.000
_cell.angle_alpha   90.00
_cell.angle_beta   90.00
_cell.angle_gamma   90.00
#
_symmetry.space_group_name_H-M   'P 1'
#
loop_
_entity.id
_entity.type
_entity.pdbx_description
1 polymer ?
#
loop_
_entity_poly.entity_id
_entity_poly.type
_entity_poly.pdbx_seq_one_letter_code
_entity_poly.pdbx_strand_id
1 'polypeptide(L)'
;MNFDENCFYCSKSEELDNLMIKICDLKVATLYLFKEQTYKGRCNVVFKEHRSELADLTEEEAALYANDIAKTARAIRKAFNPD
;
A
#
# COMPACT_ATOMS: atom_id res chain seq x y z
N MET A 1 6.72 -16.92 -0.86
CA MET A 1 6.50 -15.76 0.03
C MET A 1 7.87 -15.28 0.48
N ASN A 2 8.34 -14.18 -0.10
CA ASN A 2 9.50 -13.47 0.43
C ASN A 2 9.03 -12.68 1.65
N PHE A 3 9.41 -13.13 2.84
CA PHE A 3 9.13 -12.50 4.12
C PHE A 3 10.47 -12.09 4.73
N ASP A 4 10.54 -10.86 5.26
CA ASP A 4 11.69 -10.33 5.96
C ASP A 4 11.26 -9.84 7.34
N GLU A 5 11.83 -10.41 8.40
CA GLU A 5 11.54 -10.06 9.79
C GLU A 5 11.87 -8.61 10.12
N ASN A 6 12.83 -8.02 9.40
CA ASN A 6 13.24 -6.62 9.58
C ASN A 6 12.41 -5.64 8.74
N CYS A 7 11.52 -6.15 7.88
CA CYS A 7 10.67 -5.30 7.05
C CYS A 7 9.43 -4.85 7.83
N PHE A 8 9.26 -3.54 7.93
CA PHE A 8 8.13 -2.86 8.60
C PHE A 8 6.75 -3.37 8.16
N TYR A 9 6.58 -3.71 6.87
CA TYR A 9 5.31 -4.20 6.34
C TYR A 9 5.14 -5.73 6.45
N CYS A 10 6.25 -6.49 6.44
CA CYS A 10 6.20 -7.94 6.57
C CYS A 10 5.86 -8.35 8.00
N SER A 11 6.54 -7.77 8.98
CA SER A 11 6.42 -8.15 10.40
C SER A 11 5.05 -7.86 11.00
N LYS A 12 4.26 -6.96 10.39
CA LYS A 12 2.95 -6.50 10.91
C LYS A 12 3.03 -6.15 12.39
N SER A 13 4.08 -5.41 12.74
CA SER A 13 4.40 -5.05 14.10
C SER A 13 3.38 -4.11 14.71
N GLU A 14 3.40 -3.98 16.04
CA GLU A 14 2.63 -2.97 16.76
C GLU A 14 2.93 -1.54 16.25
N GLU A 15 4.14 -1.29 15.76
CA GLU A 15 4.51 -0.01 15.15
C GLU A 15 3.72 0.29 13.88
N LEU A 16 3.52 -0.72 13.01
CA LEU A 16 2.66 -0.59 11.84
C LEU A 16 1.22 -0.26 12.26
N ASP A 17 0.68 -1.00 13.24
CA ASP A 17 -0.66 -0.79 13.75
C ASP A 17 -0.81 0.57 14.46
N ASN A 18 0.26 1.10 15.07
CA ASN A 18 0.28 2.43 15.67
C ASN A 18 0.22 3.53 14.61
N LEU A 19 0.88 3.35 13.47
CA LEU A 19 0.98 4.36 12.40
C LEU A 19 -0.10 4.25 11.34
N MET A 20 -0.68 3.07 11.13
CA MET A 20 -1.54 2.78 9.99
C MET A 20 -2.83 2.07 10.40
N ILE A 21 -3.85 2.19 9.54
CA ILE A 21 -5.09 1.42 9.62
C ILE A 21 -5.20 0.65 8.32
N LYS A 22 -5.21 -0.69 8.38
CA LYS A 22 -5.49 -1.51 7.21
C LYS A 22 -6.92 -1.24 6.73
N ILE A 23 -7.08 -0.79 5.48
CA ILE A 23 -8.40 -0.59 4.87
C ILE A 23 -8.88 -1.91 4.25
N CYS A 24 -8.12 -2.44 3.30
CA CYS A 24 -8.46 -3.68 2.60
C CYS A 24 -7.27 -4.25 1.85
N ASP A 25 -7.41 -5.51 1.42
CA ASP A 25 -6.52 -6.09 0.43
C ASP A 25 -7.03 -5.74 -0.98
N LEU A 26 -6.09 -5.42 -1.87
CA LEU A 26 -6.29 -5.23 -3.29
C LEU A 26 -5.87 -6.50 -4.05
N LYS A 27 -5.61 -6.43 -5.36
CA LYS A 27 -5.24 -7.60 -6.16
C LYS A 27 -3.89 -8.15 -5.70
N VAL A 28 -2.85 -7.33 -5.77
CA VAL A 28 -1.46 -7.68 -5.39
C VAL A 28 -0.91 -6.79 -4.28
N ALA A 29 -1.66 -5.78 -3.85
CA ALA A 29 -1.29 -4.89 -2.76
C ALA A 29 -2.24 -4.93 -1.56
N THR A 30 -1.83 -4.32 -0.47
CA THR A 30 -2.65 -3.98 0.69
C THR A 30 -2.75 -2.45 0.78
N LEU A 31 -3.95 -1.95 1.03
CA LEU A 31 -4.21 -0.53 1.22
C LEU A 31 -4.25 -0.20 2.71
N TYR A 32 -3.41 0.75 3.12
CA TYR A 32 -3.37 1.30 4.47
C TYR A 32 -3.72 2.79 4.45
N LEU A 33 -4.53 3.24 5.40
CA LEU A 33 -4.66 4.66 5.73
C LEU A 33 -3.54 5.02 6.71
N PHE A 34 -2.78 6.07 6.42
CA PHE A 34 -1.81 6.60 7.39
C PHE A 34 -2.57 7.35 8.48
N LYS A 35 -2.35 7.10 9.77
CA LYS A 35 -3.15 7.75 10.82
C LYS A 35 -2.86 9.25 10.93
N GLU A 36 -1.62 9.64 10.68
CA GLU A 36 -1.23 11.03 10.53
C GLU A 36 -1.78 11.55 9.19
N GLN A 37 -2.68 12.54 9.27
CA GLN A 37 -3.51 13.00 8.15
C GLN A 37 -3.36 14.51 7.90
N THR A 38 -2.15 15.06 8.03
CA THR A 38 -1.81 16.41 7.55
C THR A 38 -2.22 16.57 6.09
N TYR A 39 -2.05 15.50 5.29
CA TYR A 39 -2.66 15.35 3.98
C TYR A 39 -3.86 14.41 4.08
N LYS A 40 -5.07 14.97 4.11
CA LYS A 40 -6.30 14.20 4.26
C LYS A 40 -6.50 13.24 3.07
N GLY A 41 -6.75 11.97 3.37
CA GLY A 41 -6.81 10.88 2.40
C GLY A 41 -5.46 10.22 2.11
N ARG A 42 -4.38 10.56 2.83
CA ARG A 42 -3.06 9.93 2.63
C ARG A 42 -3.12 8.44 2.95
N CYS A 43 -2.83 7.64 1.94
CA CYS A 43 -2.80 6.18 2.03
C CYS A 43 -1.49 5.62 1.50
N ASN A 44 -1.13 4.43 1.94
CA ASN A 44 -0.03 3.64 1.42
C ASN A 44 -0.60 2.41 0.69
N VAL A 45 -0.21 2.23 -0.58
CA VAL A 45 -0.46 1.01 -1.34
C VAL A 45 0.82 0.19 -1.26
N VAL A 46 0.76 -0.98 -0.62
CA VAL A 46 1.95 -1.77 -0.27
C VAL A 46 1.86 -3.13 -0.95
N PHE A 47 2.85 -3.50 -1.75
CA PHE A 47 2.89 -4.81 -2.40
C PHE A 47 2.87 -5.95 -1.36
N LYS A 48 2.11 -7.02 -1.60
CA LYS A 48 1.87 -8.08 -0.59
C LYS A 48 3.11 -8.91 -0.27
N GLU A 49 4.03 -9.04 -1.22
CA GLU A 49 5.29 -9.75 -1.02
C GLU A 49 6.43 -8.77 -0.76
N HIS A 50 7.48 -9.23 -0.08
CA HIS A 50 8.67 -8.42 0.10
C HIS A 50 9.42 -8.26 -1.24
N ARG A 51 9.50 -7.01 -1.69
CA ARG A 51 10.24 -6.55 -2.87
C ARG A 51 10.87 -5.21 -2.51
N SER A 52 12.15 -5.04 -2.85
CA SER A 52 12.88 -3.82 -2.50
C SER A 52 12.55 -2.71 -3.49
N GLU A 53 12.48 -3.06 -4.78
CA GLU A 53 12.26 -2.11 -5.86
C GLU A 53 11.20 -2.58 -6.84
N LEU A 54 10.65 -1.64 -7.62
CA LEU A 54 9.72 -1.96 -8.70
C LEU A 54 10.39 -2.83 -9.78
N ALA A 55 11.71 -2.69 -9.97
CA ALA A 55 12.50 -3.48 -10.91
C ALA A 55 12.65 -4.96 -10.51
N ASP A 56 12.35 -5.32 -9.25
CA ASP A 56 12.34 -6.71 -8.78
C ASP A 56 11.05 -7.46 -9.17
N LEU A 57 10.07 -6.75 -9.72
CA LEU A 57 8.82 -7.33 -10.20
C LEU A 57 8.95 -7.83 -11.63
N THR A 58 8.26 -8.91 -11.92
CA THR A 58 7.94 -9.27 -13.31
C THR A 58 7.06 -8.19 -13.95
N GLU A 59 7.04 -8.13 -15.28
CA GLU A 59 6.18 -7.18 -16.02
C GLU A 59 4.70 -7.33 -15.64
N GLU A 60 4.24 -8.56 -15.43
CA GLU A 60 2.87 -8.85 -15.01
C GLU A 60 2.58 -8.32 -13.60
N GLU A 61 3.45 -8.59 -12.63
CA GLU A 61 3.30 -8.08 -11.26
C GLU A 61 3.31 -6.54 -11.22
N ALA A 62 4.22 -5.91 -11.96
CA ALA A 62 4.30 -4.45 -12.05
C ALA A 62 3.02 -3.85 -12.64
N ALA A 63 2.47 -4.47 -13.68
CA ALA A 63 1.20 -4.04 -14.28
C ALA A 63 0.03 -4.19 -13.29
N LEU A 64 -0.06 -5.30 -12.57
CA LEU A 64 -1.09 -5.51 -11.54
C LEU A 64 -0.96 -4.52 -10.39
N TYR A 65 0.27 -4.22 -9.96
CA TYR A 65 0.53 -3.26 -8.89
C TYR A 65 0.16 -1.82 -9.29
N ALA A 66 0.51 -1.42 -10.52
CA ALA A 66 0.11 -0.13 -11.07
C ALA A 66 -1.43 0.00 -11.16
N ASN A 67 -2.14 -1.08 -11.50
CA ASN A 67 -3.60 -1.10 -11.51
C ASN A 67 -4.21 -0.90 -10.12
N ASP A 68 -3.62 -1.51 -9.08
CA ASP A 68 -4.02 -1.32 -7.68
C ASP A 68 -3.79 0.12 -7.20
N ILE A 69 -2.63 0.72 -7.56
CA ILE A 69 -2.34 2.13 -7.31
C ILE A 69 -3.38 3.03 -7.98
N ALA A 70 -3.64 2.82 -9.28
CA ALA A 70 -4.59 3.63 -10.03
C ALA A 70 -6.02 3.51 -9.48
N LYS A 71 -6.45 2.31 -9.07
CA LYS A 71 -7.74 2.08 -8.41
C LYS A 71 -7.84 2.86 -7.10
N THR A 72 -6.79 2.82 -6.28
CA THR A 72 -6.71 3.55 -5.01
C THR A 72 -6.78 5.05 -5.23
N ALA A 73 -5.99 5.59 -6.16
CA ALA A 73 -5.96 7.02 -6.47
C ALA A 73 -7.34 7.53 -6.92
N ARG A 74 -8.05 6.77 -7.77
CA ARG A 74 -9.43 7.10 -8.18
C ARG A 74 -10.40 7.11 -7.00
N ALA A 75 -10.27 6.16 -6.08
CA ALA A 75 -11.11 6.11 -4.88
C ALA A 75 -10.87 7.31 -3.95
N ILE A 76 -9.60 7.67 -3.71
CA ILE A 76 -9.22 8.84 -2.91
C ILE A 76 -9.73 10.12 -3.58
N ARG A 77 -9.51 10.29 -4.89
CA ARG A 77 -10.02 11.46 -5.63
C ARG A 77 -11.54 11.59 -5.52
N LYS A 78 -12.28 10.47 -5.64
CA LYS A 78 -13.73 10.46 -5.49
C LYS A 78 -14.17 10.79 -4.05
N ALA A 79 -13.44 10.32 -3.05
CA ALA A 79 -13.79 10.52 -1.64
C ALA A 79 -13.50 11.94 -1.13
N PHE A 80 -12.42 12.56 -1.61
CA PHE A 80 -11.92 13.82 -1.06
C PHE A 80 -11.96 15.01 -2.03
N ASN A 81 -12.17 14.77 -3.33
CA ASN A 81 -12.18 15.79 -4.38
C ASN A 81 -11.02 16.81 -4.26
N PRO A 82 -9.76 16.35 -4.23
CA PRO A 82 -8.60 17.24 -4.13
C PRO A 82 -8.41 18.06 -5.42
N ASP A 83 -7.91 19.28 -5.26
CA ASP A 83 -7.59 20.23 -6.34
C ASP A 83 -6.41 19.77 -7.22
#